data_AF-A0A944X783-F1
#
_entry.id   AF-A0A944X783-F1
#
_cell.length_a   1.000
_cell.length_b   1.000
_cell.length_c   1.000
_cell.angle_alpha   90.00
_cell.angle_beta   90.00
_cell.angle_gamma   90.00
#
_symmetry.space_group_name_H-M   'P 1'
#
loop_
_entity.id
_entity.type
_entity.pdbx_description
1 polymer ?
#
loop_
_entity_poly.entity_id
_entity_poly.type
_entity_poly.pdbx_seq_one_letter_code
_entity_poly.pdbx_strand_id
1 'polypeptide(L)'
;MTELIPDIDPELVAGPGAETSLSPDQQRDLAAKLDAVYEQVPATCCAGSGECCALTDEEMREGYATMFPLYLAEYVRIAEYLRQSPDDERTRSLLSLTEERPRQCPFLGTNRGCTIYPVRPLICRTYAVLDPETIVAAAAEHADESPEEWVRGFVRREGAMHCPRVTVTQPGLLAQHIHNLISYTYERTLARLSRQVFEQMPEARRQQVRDQIRRRGWPTRWTWGGFNSLYTSSASWVGEHLKRYWKRAQLNDLG
;
A
#
# COMPACT_ATOMS: atom_id res chain seq x y z
N MET A 1 -4.61 -27.67 9.51
CA MET A 1 -5.87 -27.12 10.07
C MET A 1 -5.71 -25.61 10.16
N THR A 2 -6.25 -24.90 9.18
CA THR A 2 -6.22 -23.44 9.10
C THR A 2 -7.22 -22.92 10.11
N GLU A 3 -6.76 -22.54 11.30
CA GLU A 3 -7.59 -21.76 12.21
C GLU A 3 -7.95 -20.46 11.47
N LEU A 4 -9.22 -20.34 11.08
CA LEU A 4 -9.82 -19.09 10.64
C LEU A 4 -9.39 -18.00 11.63
N ILE A 5 -8.87 -16.89 11.10
CA ILE A 5 -8.75 -15.66 11.86
C ILE A 5 -10.12 -15.46 12.50
N PRO A 6 -10.26 -15.38 13.83
CA PRO A 6 -11.56 -15.05 14.40
C PRO A 6 -11.97 -13.77 13.71
N ASP A 7 -13.08 -13.84 12.97
CA ASP A 7 -13.71 -12.66 12.38
C ASP A 7 -13.66 -11.59 13.47
N ILE A 8 -13.02 -10.47 13.16
CA ILE A 8 -13.05 -9.33 14.07
C ILE A 8 -14.54 -9.09 14.30
N ASP A 9 -14.99 -9.32 15.53
CA ASP A 9 -16.39 -9.15 15.88
C ASP A 9 -16.83 -7.78 15.37
N PRO A 10 -17.79 -7.70 14.44
CA PRO A 10 -18.27 -6.43 13.92
C PRO A 10 -18.74 -5.49 15.02
N GLU A 11 -19.16 -6.04 16.18
CA GLU A 11 -19.57 -5.26 17.36
C GLU A 11 -18.39 -4.65 18.16
N LEU A 12 -17.15 -5.12 17.94
CA LEU A 12 -15.92 -4.55 18.52
C LEU A 12 -15.30 -3.43 17.67
N VAL A 13 -15.89 -3.13 16.50
CA VAL A 13 -15.53 -1.98 15.66
C VAL A 13 -16.18 -0.74 16.27
N ALA A 14 -15.43 -0.02 17.10
CA ALA A 14 -15.87 1.29 17.56
C ALA A 14 -16.11 2.20 16.34
N GLY A 15 -17.19 2.99 16.41
CA GLY A 15 -17.59 3.94 15.36
C GLY A 15 -16.46 4.88 14.88
N PRO A 16 -16.71 5.64 13.81
CA PRO A 16 -15.68 6.21 12.94
C PRO A 16 -14.59 6.95 13.73
N GLY A 17 -13.34 6.54 13.49
CA GLY A 17 -12.10 6.98 14.15
C GLY A 17 -11.74 8.45 13.95
N ALA A 18 -12.59 9.36 14.44
CA ALA A 18 -12.34 10.80 14.48
C ALA A 18 -11.02 11.14 15.20
N GLU A 19 -10.63 10.33 16.19
CA GLU A 19 -9.42 10.54 17.01
C GLU A 19 -8.11 10.22 16.29
N THR A 20 -8.13 9.58 15.10
CA THR A 20 -6.90 9.22 14.36
C THR A 20 -6.60 10.13 13.18
N SER A 21 -7.33 11.25 13.05
CA SER A 21 -7.18 12.17 11.92
C SER A 21 -6.03 13.16 12.12
N LEU A 22 -5.17 13.27 11.10
CA LEU A 22 -4.21 14.36 11.00
C LEU A 22 -4.95 15.70 10.88
N SER A 23 -4.38 16.77 11.42
CA SER A 23 -4.92 18.12 11.21
C SER A 23 -4.91 18.51 9.71
N PRO A 24 -5.76 19.45 9.26
CA PRO A 24 -5.80 19.86 7.85
C PRO A 24 -4.44 20.29 7.28
N ASP A 25 -3.61 20.92 8.08
CA ASP A 25 -2.27 21.37 7.67
C ASP A 25 -1.32 20.18 7.46
N GLN A 26 -1.34 19.22 8.40
CA GLN A 26 -0.59 17.96 8.29
C GLN A 26 -1.05 17.13 7.08
N GLN A 27 -2.35 17.12 6.79
CA GLN A 27 -2.89 16.43 5.61
C GLN A 27 -2.38 17.05 4.30
N ARG A 28 -2.36 18.39 4.20
CA ARG A 28 -1.83 19.08 3.01
C ARG A 28 -0.33 18.87 2.83
N ASP A 29 0.43 18.94 3.91
CA ASP A 29 1.87 18.65 3.90
C ASP A 29 2.17 17.19 3.48
N LEU A 30 1.42 16.22 4.02
CA LEU A 30 1.53 14.82 3.62
C LEU A 30 1.19 14.62 2.14
N ALA A 31 0.09 15.24 1.66
CA ALA A 31 -0.30 15.17 0.26
C ALA A 31 0.80 15.69 -0.66
N ALA A 32 1.32 16.90 -0.39
CA ALA A 32 2.40 17.48 -1.20
C ALA A 32 3.68 16.61 -1.21
N LYS A 33 4.03 16.01 -0.07
CA LYS A 33 5.19 15.10 0.03
C LYS A 33 4.98 13.80 -0.75
N LEU A 34 3.76 13.25 -0.75
CA LEU A 34 3.43 12.06 -1.54
C LEU A 34 3.41 12.39 -3.04
N ASP A 35 2.81 13.51 -3.43
CA ASP A 35 2.77 13.95 -4.83
C ASP A 35 4.18 14.14 -5.39
N ALA A 36 5.10 14.74 -4.63
CA ALA A 36 6.51 14.85 -5.02
C ALA A 36 7.22 13.50 -5.20
N VAL A 37 6.78 12.43 -4.53
CA VAL A 37 7.27 11.07 -4.77
C VAL A 37 6.66 10.51 -6.06
N TYR A 38 5.35 10.72 -6.26
CA TYR A 38 4.62 10.20 -7.40
C TYR A 38 4.99 10.86 -8.73
N GLU A 39 5.36 12.14 -8.72
CA GLU A 39 5.84 12.88 -9.89
C GLU A 39 7.15 12.33 -10.46
N GLN A 40 7.89 11.53 -9.69
CA GLN A 40 9.08 10.82 -10.15
C GLN A 40 8.76 9.51 -10.86
N VAL A 41 7.51 9.04 -10.84
CA VAL A 41 7.08 7.82 -11.53
C VAL A 41 6.62 8.20 -12.95
N PRO A 42 7.14 7.56 -14.01
CA PRO A 42 6.73 7.82 -15.38
C PRO A 42 5.22 7.68 -15.52
N ALA A 43 4.55 8.69 -16.10
CA ALA A 43 3.14 8.55 -16.43
C ALA A 43 2.93 7.43 -17.45
N THR A 44 1.81 6.73 -17.29
CA THR A 44 1.37 5.65 -18.17
C THR A 44 -0.04 5.90 -18.68
N CYS A 45 -0.32 5.38 -19.87
CA CYS A 45 -1.66 5.27 -20.43
C CYS A 45 -2.07 3.79 -20.37
N CYS A 46 -3.30 3.52 -19.92
CA CYS A 46 -3.91 2.20 -19.89
C CYS A 46 -5.36 2.33 -20.35
N ALA A 47 -5.87 1.31 -21.03
CA ALA A 47 -7.28 1.26 -21.46
C ALA A 47 -8.29 1.18 -20.31
N GLY A 48 -7.84 1.19 -19.04
CA GLY A 48 -8.72 1.13 -17.88
C GLY A 48 -9.39 -0.23 -17.71
N SER A 49 -8.72 -1.33 -18.07
CA SER A 49 -9.30 -2.66 -17.99
C SER A 49 -9.61 -3.10 -16.55
N GLY A 50 -8.95 -2.54 -15.54
CA GLY A 50 -9.11 -2.98 -14.14
C GLY A 50 -8.67 -4.42 -13.88
N GLU A 51 -7.98 -5.08 -14.81
CA GLU A 51 -7.46 -6.45 -14.61
C GLU A 51 -6.37 -6.48 -13.54
N CYS A 52 -5.54 -5.44 -13.45
CA CYS A 52 -4.56 -5.28 -12.36
C CYS A 52 -5.20 -5.13 -10.96
N CYS A 53 -6.52 -5.02 -10.89
CA CYS A 53 -7.29 -4.90 -9.66
C CYS A 53 -7.99 -6.21 -9.27
N ALA A 54 -7.70 -7.34 -9.92
CA ALA A 54 -8.25 -8.65 -9.57
C ALA A 54 -7.14 -9.72 -9.61
N LEU A 55 -7.06 -10.53 -8.56
CA LEU A 55 -6.08 -11.61 -8.44
C LEU A 55 -6.65 -12.92 -8.99
N THR A 56 -5.82 -13.62 -9.76
CA THR A 56 -6.05 -14.99 -10.22
C THR A 56 -5.99 -16.01 -9.07
N ASP A 57 -6.45 -17.23 -9.31
CA ASP A 57 -6.31 -18.34 -8.37
C ASP A 57 -4.84 -18.64 -8.04
N GLU A 58 -3.93 -18.44 -9.00
CA GLU A 58 -2.50 -18.63 -8.82
C GLU A 58 -1.91 -17.54 -7.92
N GLU A 59 -2.16 -16.27 -8.22
CA GLU A 59 -1.70 -15.16 -7.38
C GLU A 59 -2.23 -15.26 -5.94
N MET A 60 -3.49 -15.70 -5.78
CA MET A 60 -4.06 -15.96 -4.45
C MET A 60 -3.33 -17.08 -3.71
N ARG A 61 -2.91 -18.16 -4.40
CA ARG A 61 -2.12 -19.25 -3.79
C ARG A 61 -0.69 -18.80 -3.45
N GLU A 62 -0.09 -17.97 -4.29
CA GLU A 62 1.28 -17.48 -4.10
C GLU A 62 1.41 -16.41 -3.01
N GLY A 63 0.30 -15.88 -2.53
CA GLY A 63 0.30 -14.96 -1.39
C GLY A 63 0.13 -13.50 -1.75
N TYR A 64 -0.12 -13.16 -3.02
CA TYR A 64 -0.31 -11.79 -3.46
C TYR A 64 -1.55 -11.14 -2.82
N ALA A 65 -1.50 -9.83 -2.70
CA ALA A 65 -2.62 -9.01 -2.26
C ALA A 65 -2.69 -7.74 -3.11
N THR A 66 -3.91 -7.33 -3.45
CA THR A 66 -4.10 -6.06 -4.15
C THR A 66 -3.65 -4.90 -3.27
N MET A 67 -3.01 -3.90 -3.86
CA MET A 67 -2.47 -2.71 -3.17
C MET A 67 -1.42 -3.00 -2.09
N PHE A 68 -0.82 -4.19 -2.04
CA PHE A 68 0.27 -4.48 -1.13
C PHE A 68 1.64 -4.36 -1.84
N PRO A 69 2.66 -3.73 -1.22
CA PRO A 69 2.61 -3.03 0.06
C PRO A 69 1.90 -1.67 -0.04
N LEU A 70 0.94 -1.42 0.85
CA LEU A 70 0.37 -0.08 1.08
C LEU A 70 1.14 0.55 2.22
N TYR A 71 1.64 1.77 2.06
CA TYR A 71 2.31 2.48 3.15
C TYR A 71 1.30 3.25 4.01
N LEU A 72 1.58 3.41 5.31
CA LEU A 72 0.70 4.14 6.22
C LEU A 72 0.42 5.58 5.75
N ALA A 73 1.43 6.26 5.23
CA ALA A 73 1.26 7.58 4.61
C ALA A 73 0.19 7.58 3.50
N GLU A 74 0.19 6.54 2.66
CA GLU A 74 -0.78 6.37 1.58
C GLU A 74 -2.15 5.97 2.10
N TYR A 75 -2.22 5.08 3.09
CA TYR A 75 -3.46 4.71 3.77
C TYR A 75 -4.20 5.93 4.31
N VAL A 76 -3.50 6.81 5.05
CA VAL A 76 -4.10 8.03 5.61
C VAL A 76 -4.58 8.96 4.49
N ARG A 77 -3.81 9.10 3.40
CA ARG A 77 -4.19 9.90 2.25
C ARG A 77 -5.45 9.38 1.55
N ILE A 78 -5.56 8.06 1.39
CA ILE A 78 -6.72 7.39 0.79
C ILE A 78 -7.93 7.52 1.71
N ALA A 79 -7.79 7.22 3.01
CA ALA A 79 -8.88 7.32 3.97
C ALA A 79 -9.44 8.74 4.05
N GLU A 80 -8.59 9.77 4.00
CA GLU A 80 -9.02 11.15 3.94
C GLU A 80 -9.77 11.48 2.65
N TYR A 81 -9.26 11.05 1.49
CA TYR A 81 -9.95 11.23 0.21
C TYR A 81 -11.35 10.59 0.21
N LEU A 82 -11.51 9.42 0.82
CA LEU A 82 -12.82 8.77 0.98
C LEU A 82 -13.75 9.59 1.88
N ARG A 83 -13.26 10.12 3.00
CA ARG A 83 -14.07 10.94 3.93
C ARG A 83 -14.51 12.29 3.35
N GLN A 84 -13.82 12.79 2.33
CA GLN A 84 -14.21 14.00 1.60
C GLN A 84 -15.35 13.75 0.60
N SER A 85 -15.61 12.49 0.25
CA SER A 85 -16.76 12.12 -0.58
C SER A 85 -18.04 12.12 0.26
N PRO A 86 -19.24 12.24 -0.34
CA PRO A 86 -20.49 12.12 0.39
C PRO A 86 -20.53 10.83 1.22
N ASP A 87 -21.07 10.90 2.45
CA ASP A 87 -21.23 9.73 3.32
C ASP A 87 -22.25 8.76 2.71
N ASP A 88 -21.76 7.92 1.80
CA ASP A 88 -22.50 6.86 1.16
C ASP A 88 -22.13 5.50 1.75
N GLU A 89 -23.03 4.53 1.52
CA GLU A 89 -22.85 3.16 2.00
C GLU A 89 -21.53 2.54 1.54
N ARG A 90 -21.07 2.93 0.35
CA ARG A 90 -19.81 2.44 -0.22
C ARG A 90 -18.61 2.95 0.57
N THR A 91 -18.56 4.23 0.90
CA THR A 91 -17.49 4.86 1.68
C THR A 91 -17.38 4.20 3.04
N ARG A 92 -18.51 3.98 3.72
CA ARG A 92 -18.55 3.24 4.99
C ARG A 92 -18.02 1.82 4.84
N SER A 93 -18.46 1.09 3.81
CA SER A 93 -18.00 -0.27 3.53
C SER A 93 -16.48 -0.34 3.28
N LEU A 94 -15.93 0.61 2.52
CA LEU A 94 -14.48 0.68 2.27
C LEU A 94 -13.70 0.93 3.55
N LEU A 95 -14.14 1.86 4.39
CA LEU A 95 -13.48 2.20 5.66
C LEU A 95 -13.64 1.11 6.73
N SER A 96 -14.62 0.22 6.61
CA SER A 96 -14.82 -0.91 7.53
C SER A 96 -14.21 -2.22 7.03
N LEU A 97 -13.71 -2.30 5.79
CA LEU A 97 -13.18 -3.54 5.23
C LEU A 97 -11.89 -3.95 5.96
N THR A 98 -11.88 -5.11 6.61
CA THR A 98 -10.72 -5.66 7.34
C THR A 98 -10.08 -6.85 6.64
N GLU A 99 -10.62 -7.28 5.49
CA GLU A 99 -10.05 -8.34 4.68
C GLU A 99 -8.65 -7.94 4.18
N GLU A 100 -7.62 -8.70 4.57
CA GLU A 100 -6.22 -8.44 4.20
C GLU A 100 -5.97 -8.67 2.71
N ARG A 101 -6.62 -9.67 2.12
CA ARG A 101 -6.34 -10.15 0.75
C ARG A 101 -7.61 -10.36 -0.06
N PRO A 102 -8.42 -9.31 -0.28
CA PRO A 102 -9.59 -9.44 -1.12
C PRO A 102 -9.16 -9.85 -2.53
N ARG A 103 -9.86 -10.84 -3.11
CA ARG A 103 -9.61 -11.31 -4.48
C ARG A 103 -9.72 -10.17 -5.49
N GLN A 104 -10.59 -9.21 -5.24
CA GLN A 104 -10.75 -8.02 -6.05
C GLN A 104 -10.46 -6.78 -5.21
N CYS A 105 -9.71 -5.83 -5.78
CA CYS A 105 -9.43 -4.55 -5.14
C CYS A 105 -10.77 -3.86 -4.80
N PRO A 106 -10.98 -3.47 -3.53
CA PRO A 106 -12.26 -2.92 -3.09
C PRO A 106 -12.58 -1.56 -3.73
N PHE A 107 -11.56 -0.85 -4.22
CA PHE A 107 -11.69 0.42 -4.93
C PHE A 107 -12.01 0.29 -6.42
N LEU A 108 -12.14 -0.94 -6.94
CA LEU A 108 -12.56 -1.16 -8.31
C LEU A 108 -14.06 -0.84 -8.43
N GLY A 109 -14.39 0.21 -9.19
CA GLY A 109 -15.75 0.60 -9.50
C GLY A 109 -16.46 -0.36 -10.47
N THR A 110 -17.78 -0.22 -10.55
CA THR A 110 -18.64 -1.01 -11.45
C THR A 110 -18.30 -0.81 -12.92
N ASN A 111 -17.73 0.34 -13.29
CA ASN A 111 -17.23 0.64 -14.63
C ASN A 111 -15.79 0.17 -14.88
N ARG A 112 -15.23 -0.68 -14.00
CA ARG A 112 -13.81 -1.11 -14.02
C ARG A 112 -12.80 0.03 -13.77
N GLY A 113 -13.26 1.21 -13.40
CA GLY A 113 -12.42 2.35 -13.03
C GLY A 113 -12.05 2.33 -11.54
N CYS A 114 -10.84 2.76 -11.20
CA CYS A 114 -10.41 2.92 -9.81
C CYS A 114 -11.06 4.18 -9.19
N THR A 115 -11.80 4.03 -8.10
CA THR A 115 -12.48 5.16 -7.44
C THR A 115 -11.54 6.09 -6.67
N ILE A 116 -10.36 5.61 -6.34
CA ILE A 116 -9.30 6.38 -5.68
C ILE A 116 -8.19 6.78 -6.65
N TYR A 117 -8.43 6.75 -7.96
CA TYR A 117 -7.39 6.97 -8.98
C TYR A 117 -6.48 8.18 -8.72
N PRO A 118 -6.98 9.36 -8.29
CA PRO A 118 -6.12 10.52 -7.98
C PRO A 118 -5.12 10.27 -6.85
N VAL A 119 -5.52 9.48 -5.84
CA VAL A 119 -4.73 9.18 -4.64
C VAL A 119 -4.24 7.73 -4.58
N ARG A 120 -4.21 7.04 -5.75
CA ARG A 120 -3.74 5.66 -5.84
C ARG A 120 -2.32 5.52 -5.27
N PRO A 121 -2.00 4.40 -4.60
CA PRO A 121 -0.69 4.20 -3.97
C PRO A 121 0.40 3.92 -5.01
N LEU A 122 1.65 3.99 -4.57
CA LEU A 122 2.85 3.78 -5.39
C LEU A 122 2.81 2.45 -6.13
N ILE A 123 2.44 1.35 -5.47
CA ILE A 123 2.39 0.03 -6.12
C ILE A 123 1.48 0.03 -7.36
N CYS A 124 0.39 0.80 -7.34
CA CYS A 124 -0.50 0.97 -8.49
C CYS A 124 0.05 1.95 -9.55
N ARG A 125 0.96 2.85 -9.16
CA ARG A 125 1.59 3.82 -10.08
C ARG A 125 2.78 3.21 -10.82
N THR A 126 3.52 2.31 -10.19
CA THR A 126 4.69 1.64 -10.77
C THR A 126 4.34 0.40 -11.59
N TYR A 127 3.12 -0.13 -11.43
CA TYR A 127 2.66 -1.30 -12.16
C TYR A 127 2.78 -1.13 -13.68
N ALA A 128 3.49 -2.07 -14.33
CA ALA A 128 3.71 -2.12 -15.78
C ALA A 128 4.35 -0.87 -16.39
N VAL A 129 5.13 -0.12 -15.61
CA VAL A 129 5.96 0.98 -16.14
C VAL A 129 7.13 0.44 -16.97
N LEU A 130 7.67 -0.73 -16.63
CA LEU A 130 8.81 -1.34 -17.32
C LEU A 130 8.37 -2.57 -18.13
N ASP A 131 8.86 -2.66 -19.36
CA ASP A 131 8.76 -3.89 -20.16
C ASP A 131 9.91 -4.86 -19.82
N PRO A 132 9.80 -6.14 -20.20
CA PRO A 132 10.81 -7.15 -19.90
C PRO A 132 12.21 -6.80 -20.43
N GLU A 133 12.31 -6.18 -21.60
CA GLU A 133 13.59 -5.82 -22.22
C GLU A 133 14.29 -4.72 -21.41
N THR A 134 13.53 -3.73 -20.97
CA THR A 134 14.00 -2.63 -20.12
C THR A 134 14.48 -3.14 -18.77
N ILE A 135 13.77 -4.11 -18.16
CA ILE A 135 14.19 -4.73 -16.89
C ILE A 135 15.54 -5.43 -17.05
N VAL A 136 15.71 -6.23 -18.12
CA VAL A 136 16.95 -6.96 -18.40
C VAL A 136 18.11 -5.99 -18.65
N ALA A 137 17.90 -4.94 -19.46
CA ALA A 137 18.92 -3.93 -19.74
C ALA A 137 19.33 -3.17 -18.47
N ALA A 138 18.36 -2.73 -17.67
CA ALA A 138 18.60 -2.03 -16.41
C ALA A 138 19.40 -2.89 -15.42
N ALA A 139 19.07 -4.18 -15.30
CA ALA A 139 19.78 -5.10 -14.42
C ALA A 139 21.24 -5.30 -14.84
N ALA A 140 21.52 -5.35 -16.15
CA ALA A 140 22.89 -5.45 -16.66
C ALA A 140 23.69 -4.17 -16.41
N GLU A 141 23.09 -2.99 -16.67
CA GLU A 141 23.74 -1.69 -16.45
C GLU A 141 24.11 -1.46 -14.98
N HIS A 142 23.26 -1.90 -14.05
CA HIS A 142 23.46 -1.66 -12.61
C HIS A 142 24.17 -2.80 -11.88
N ALA A 143 24.59 -3.86 -12.59
CA ALA A 143 25.19 -5.05 -11.99
C ALA A 143 26.49 -4.74 -11.22
N ASP A 144 27.27 -3.78 -11.70
CA ASP A 144 28.57 -3.41 -11.10
C ASP A 144 28.45 -2.25 -10.08
N GLU A 145 27.37 -1.48 -10.14
CA GLU A 145 27.21 -0.25 -9.33
C GLU A 145 26.29 -0.43 -8.12
N SER A 146 25.47 -1.47 -8.11
CA SER A 146 24.48 -1.75 -7.05
C SER A 146 24.72 -3.11 -6.39
N PRO A 147 24.32 -3.30 -5.12
CA PRO A 147 24.37 -4.60 -4.48
C PRO A 147 23.57 -5.66 -5.27
N GLU A 148 24.13 -6.86 -5.43
CA GLU A 148 23.53 -7.95 -6.21
C GLU A 148 22.11 -8.30 -5.72
N GLU A 149 21.89 -8.25 -4.41
CA GLU A 149 20.58 -8.49 -3.81
C GLU A 149 19.54 -7.41 -4.18
N TRP A 150 19.96 -6.17 -4.43
CA TRP A 150 19.07 -5.09 -4.86
C TRP A 150 18.63 -5.28 -6.31
N VAL A 151 19.59 -5.59 -7.19
CA VAL A 151 19.30 -5.86 -8.61
C VAL A 151 18.40 -7.09 -8.74
N ARG A 152 18.68 -8.17 -8.00
CA ARG A 152 17.81 -9.36 -7.99
C ARG A 152 16.41 -9.06 -7.46
N GLY A 153 16.29 -8.25 -6.41
CA GLY A 153 15.00 -7.80 -5.87
C GLY A 153 14.20 -7.01 -6.89
N PHE A 154 14.85 -6.07 -7.59
CA PHE A 154 14.26 -5.31 -8.70
C PHE A 154 13.73 -6.22 -9.81
N VAL A 155 14.55 -7.12 -10.37
CA VAL A 155 14.15 -8.02 -11.45
C VAL A 155 12.95 -8.87 -11.05
N ARG A 156 12.97 -9.43 -9.83
CA ARG A 156 11.89 -10.29 -9.34
C ARG A 156 10.56 -9.52 -9.22
N ARG A 157 10.60 -8.32 -8.65
CA ARG A 157 9.39 -7.50 -8.44
C ARG A 157 8.82 -6.98 -9.75
N GLU A 158 9.66 -6.35 -10.58
CA GLU A 158 9.17 -5.72 -11.81
C GLU A 158 8.79 -6.78 -12.86
N GLY A 159 9.46 -7.94 -12.87
CA GLY A 159 9.12 -9.06 -13.76
C GLY A 159 7.72 -9.64 -13.53
N ALA A 160 7.17 -9.49 -12.32
CA ALA A 160 5.80 -9.91 -11.98
C ALA A 160 4.74 -8.84 -12.33
N MET A 161 5.15 -7.60 -12.64
CA MET A 161 4.24 -6.47 -12.86
C MET A 161 4.19 -6.07 -14.33
N HIS A 162 3.90 -7.01 -15.22
CA HIS A 162 3.78 -6.75 -16.65
C HIS A 162 2.33 -6.62 -17.11
N CYS A 163 2.07 -5.63 -17.97
CA CYS A 163 0.80 -5.53 -18.69
C CYS A 163 1.05 -4.99 -20.12
N PRO A 164 0.74 -5.79 -21.16
CA PRO A 164 1.00 -5.39 -22.56
C PRO A 164 0.09 -4.26 -23.06
N ARG A 165 -0.88 -3.82 -22.25
CA ARG A 165 -1.84 -2.76 -22.58
C ARG A 165 -1.47 -1.41 -21.95
N VAL A 166 -0.35 -1.35 -21.24
CA VAL A 166 0.18 -0.14 -20.63
C VAL A 166 1.24 0.45 -21.55
N THR A 167 1.19 1.77 -21.75
CA THR A 167 2.19 2.50 -22.53
C THR A 167 2.73 3.65 -21.70
N VAL A 168 4.05 3.76 -21.59
CA VAL A 168 4.71 4.88 -20.90
C VAL A 168 4.61 6.14 -21.77
N THR A 169 4.13 7.23 -21.19
CA THR A 169 3.96 8.52 -21.88
C THR A 169 5.04 9.54 -21.50
N GLN A 170 5.86 9.24 -20.49
CA GLN A 170 6.98 10.07 -20.04
C GLN A 170 8.29 9.27 -19.98
N PRO A 171 8.81 8.82 -21.14
CA PRO A 171 10.02 7.98 -21.18
C PRO A 171 11.26 8.67 -20.58
N GLY A 172 11.30 10.02 -20.59
CA GLY A 172 12.39 10.79 -19.98
C GLY A 172 12.56 10.60 -18.47
N LEU A 173 11.58 10.01 -17.78
CA LEU A 173 11.66 9.70 -16.35
C LEU A 173 12.15 8.27 -16.07
N LEU A 174 12.30 7.41 -17.10
CA LEU A 174 12.58 5.98 -16.92
C LEU A 174 13.92 5.73 -16.21
N ALA A 175 14.99 6.43 -16.59
CA ALA A 175 16.31 6.23 -15.98
C ALA A 175 16.27 6.51 -14.45
N GLN A 176 15.69 7.64 -14.04
CA GLN A 176 15.53 7.97 -12.62
C GLN A 176 14.60 6.99 -11.91
N HIS A 177 13.53 6.55 -12.57
CA HIS A 177 12.59 5.57 -12.04
C HIS A 177 13.26 4.23 -11.74
N ILE A 178 14.03 3.69 -12.70
CA ILE A 178 14.82 2.47 -12.55
C ILE A 178 15.80 2.60 -11.38
N HIS A 179 16.56 3.70 -11.35
CA HIS A 179 17.46 3.98 -10.23
C HIS A 179 16.71 3.99 -8.89
N ASN A 180 15.54 4.63 -8.82
CA ASN A 180 14.74 4.70 -7.60
C ASN A 180 14.20 3.33 -7.16
N LEU A 181 13.87 2.44 -8.10
CA LEU A 181 13.42 1.07 -7.81
C LEU A 181 14.56 0.18 -7.32
N ILE A 182 15.70 0.15 -8.03
CA ILE A 182 16.88 -0.64 -7.65
C ILE A 182 17.42 -0.16 -6.31
N SER A 183 17.57 1.16 -6.15
CA SER A 183 18.08 1.73 -4.92
C SER A 183 17.08 1.72 -3.78
N TYR A 184 15.84 1.22 -3.91
CA TYR A 184 14.79 1.30 -2.89
C TYR A 184 14.46 2.73 -2.40
N THR A 185 14.70 3.74 -3.23
CA THR A 185 14.49 5.14 -2.86
C THR A 185 13.03 5.46 -2.58
N TYR A 186 12.11 4.94 -3.40
CA TYR A 186 10.67 5.10 -3.14
C TYR A 186 10.26 4.50 -1.80
N GLU A 187 10.62 3.24 -1.56
CA GLU A 187 10.26 2.51 -0.35
C GLU A 187 10.81 3.17 0.91
N ARG A 188 12.08 3.58 0.91
CA ARG A 188 12.70 4.29 2.04
C ARG A 188 12.00 5.62 2.31
N THR A 189 11.60 6.33 1.25
CA THR A 189 10.90 7.61 1.36
C THR A 189 9.51 7.41 1.95
N LEU A 190 8.72 6.47 1.42
CA LEU A 190 7.40 6.16 1.96
C LEU A 190 7.46 5.61 3.39
N ALA A 191 8.42 4.73 3.71
CA ALA A 191 8.63 4.25 5.07
C ALA A 191 8.97 5.40 6.03
N ARG A 192 9.76 6.39 5.60
CA ARG A 192 10.07 7.59 6.38
C ARG A 192 8.82 8.45 6.60
N LEU A 193 8.03 8.71 5.56
CA LEU A 193 6.76 9.45 5.68
C LEU A 193 5.78 8.72 6.61
N SER A 194 5.61 7.40 6.44
CA SER A 194 4.78 6.56 7.30
C SER A 194 5.19 6.65 8.78
N ARG A 195 6.49 6.66 9.08
CA ARG A 195 6.97 6.86 10.46
C ARG A 195 6.60 8.25 10.99
N GLN A 196 6.69 9.30 10.18
CA GLN A 196 6.30 10.65 10.58
C GLN A 196 4.80 10.73 10.86
N VAL A 197 3.97 10.16 9.99
CA VAL A 197 2.51 10.05 10.19
C VAL A 197 2.20 9.29 11.47
N PHE A 198 2.85 8.15 11.70
CA PHE A 198 2.67 7.38 12.93
C PHE A 198 3.00 8.21 14.17
N GLU A 199 4.07 9.02 14.17
CA GLU A 199 4.42 9.87 15.32
C GLU A 199 3.43 11.02 15.57
N GLN A 200 2.67 11.44 14.56
CA GLN A 200 1.65 12.48 14.67
C GLN A 200 0.31 11.97 15.22
N MET A 201 0.14 10.64 15.34
CA MET A 201 -1.06 10.05 15.95
C MET A 201 -1.16 10.32 17.46
N PRO A 202 -2.37 10.23 18.05
CA PRO A 202 -2.54 10.36 19.49
C PRO A 202 -1.60 9.46 20.27
N GLU A 203 -1.00 10.01 21.32
CA GLU A 203 0.00 9.32 22.13
C GLU A 203 -0.51 7.99 22.71
N ALA A 204 -1.74 7.99 23.21
CA ALA A 204 -2.37 6.77 23.75
C ALA A 204 -2.40 5.64 22.70
N ARG A 205 -2.76 5.95 21.44
CA ARG A 205 -2.79 4.97 20.35
C ARG A 205 -1.40 4.50 19.98
N ARG A 206 -0.43 5.42 19.89
CA ARG A 206 0.98 5.07 19.62
C ARG A 206 1.54 4.13 20.68
N GLN A 207 1.24 4.39 21.96
CA GLN A 207 1.73 3.57 23.07
C GLN A 207 1.16 2.14 23.00
N GLN A 208 -0.14 2.00 22.78
CA GLN A 208 -0.79 0.69 22.61
C GLN A 208 -0.15 -0.13 21.49
N VAL A 209 0.14 0.48 20.34
CA VAL A 209 0.81 -0.21 19.23
C VAL A 209 2.25 -0.58 19.58
N ARG A 210 2.99 0.32 20.26
CA ARG A 210 4.38 0.10 20.67
C ARG A 210 4.53 -1.02 21.70
N ASP A 211 3.55 -1.20 22.59
CA ASP A 211 3.54 -2.29 23.57
C ASP A 211 3.39 -3.66 22.90
N GLN A 212 2.75 -3.69 21.73
CA GLN A 212 2.46 -4.92 21.00
C GLN A 212 3.52 -5.26 19.96
N ILE A 213 4.12 -4.24 19.32
CA ILE A 213 5.01 -4.41 18.18
C ILE A 213 6.31 -3.60 18.37
N ARG A 214 7.46 -4.26 18.19
CA ARG A 214 8.79 -3.62 18.27
C ARG A 214 8.98 -2.55 17.20
N ARG A 215 9.82 -1.53 17.48
CA ARG A 215 10.09 -0.38 16.60
C ARG A 215 10.52 -0.72 15.17
N ARG A 216 11.33 -1.77 14.96
CA ARG A 216 11.71 -2.25 13.61
C ARG A 216 10.55 -2.88 12.83
N GLY A 217 9.45 -3.22 13.51
CA GLY A 217 8.25 -3.81 12.92
C GLY A 217 7.04 -2.90 13.01
N TRP A 218 7.19 -1.59 13.23
CA TRP A 218 6.05 -0.68 13.16
C TRP A 218 5.29 -0.86 11.83
N PRO A 219 3.95 -0.72 11.84
CA PRO A 219 3.10 -0.92 10.67
C PRO A 219 3.28 0.24 9.67
N THR A 220 4.47 0.31 9.09
CA THR A 220 4.87 1.33 8.10
C THR A 220 4.33 0.99 6.72
N ARG A 221 4.15 -0.31 6.46
CA ARG A 221 3.48 -0.90 5.31
C ARG A 221 2.60 -2.05 5.75
N TRP A 222 1.44 -2.19 5.13
CA TRP A 222 0.44 -3.23 5.38
C TRP A 222 -0.53 -3.31 4.19
N THR A 223 -1.69 -3.95 4.36
CA THR A 223 -2.80 -3.91 3.40
C THR A 223 -3.80 -2.86 3.82
N TRP A 224 -4.77 -2.57 2.95
CA TRP A 224 -5.92 -1.75 3.32
C TRP A 224 -6.69 -2.35 4.52
N GLY A 225 -6.98 -3.66 4.50
CA GLY A 225 -7.69 -4.34 5.58
C GLY A 225 -6.92 -4.42 6.88
N GLY A 226 -5.61 -4.62 6.82
CA GLY A 226 -4.73 -4.62 7.98
C GLY A 226 -4.64 -3.25 8.65
N PHE A 227 -4.54 -2.18 7.86
CA PHE A 227 -4.66 -0.83 8.40
C PHE A 227 -6.06 -0.54 8.94
N ASN A 228 -7.14 -0.87 8.23
CA ASN A 228 -8.48 -0.68 8.80
C ASN A 228 -8.62 -1.40 10.14
N SER A 229 -8.18 -2.65 10.25
CA SER A 229 -8.13 -3.37 11.54
C SER A 229 -7.36 -2.57 12.60
N LEU A 230 -6.17 -2.08 12.27
CA LEU A 230 -5.38 -1.28 13.20
C LEU A 230 -6.03 0.07 13.56
N TYR A 231 -6.86 0.68 12.73
CA TYR A 231 -7.38 2.04 12.93
C TYR A 231 -8.84 2.08 13.40
N THR A 232 -9.62 1.03 13.16
CA THR A 232 -11.02 0.93 13.58
C THR A 232 -11.21 0.09 14.84
N SER A 233 -10.24 -0.77 15.20
CA SER A 233 -10.33 -1.57 16.41
C SER A 233 -10.21 -0.76 17.69
N SER A 234 -10.94 -1.19 18.72
CA SER A 234 -10.88 -0.61 20.07
C SER A 234 -9.48 -0.69 20.69
N ALA A 235 -9.26 0.10 21.73
CA ALA A 235 -8.04 0.05 22.55
C ALA A 235 -7.77 -1.35 23.14
N SER A 236 -8.81 -2.04 23.61
CA SER A 236 -8.70 -3.39 24.19
C SER A 236 -8.27 -4.41 23.15
N TRP A 237 -8.88 -4.38 21.96
CA TRP A 237 -8.51 -5.26 20.87
C TRP A 237 -7.03 -5.11 20.50
N VAL A 238 -6.54 -3.88 20.42
CA VAL A 238 -5.12 -3.63 20.14
C VAL A 238 -4.24 -4.25 21.23
N GLY A 239 -4.58 -4.05 22.50
CA GLY A 239 -3.84 -4.60 23.64
C GLY A 239 -3.80 -6.13 23.69
N GLU A 240 -4.83 -6.81 23.20
CA GLU A 240 -4.98 -8.26 23.33
C GLU A 240 -4.56 -9.04 22.08
N HIS A 241 -4.75 -8.46 20.89
CA HIS A 241 -4.70 -9.23 19.64
C HIS A 241 -3.67 -8.74 18.64
N LEU A 242 -3.28 -7.46 18.66
CA LEU A 242 -2.46 -6.86 17.60
C LEU A 242 -1.14 -7.60 17.37
N LYS A 243 -0.43 -8.01 18.42
CA LYS A 243 0.84 -8.73 18.29
C LYS A 243 0.70 -10.06 17.55
N ARG A 244 -0.38 -10.81 17.81
CA ARG A 244 -0.65 -12.09 17.14
C ARG A 244 -1.10 -11.85 15.70
N TYR A 245 -1.97 -10.87 15.50
CA TYR A 245 -2.44 -10.46 14.18
C TYR A 245 -1.27 -10.02 13.29
N TRP A 246 -0.43 -9.10 13.74
CA TRP A 246 0.76 -8.61 13.04
C TRP A 246 1.73 -9.72 12.61
N LYS A 247 1.94 -10.74 13.45
CA LYS A 247 2.80 -11.89 13.09
C LYS A 247 2.21 -12.74 11.98
N ARG A 248 0.88 -12.85 11.90
CA ARG A 248 0.16 -13.66 10.90
C ARG A 248 -0.11 -12.90 9.61
N ALA A 249 -0.22 -11.58 9.69
CA ALA A 249 -0.45 -10.67 8.56
C ALA A 249 0.81 -10.45 7.69
N GLN A 250 1.84 -11.28 7.85
CA GLN A 250 2.99 -11.28 6.94
C GLN A 250 2.55 -11.83 5.59
N LEU A 251 2.26 -10.91 4.67
CA LEU A 251 2.04 -11.26 3.29
C LEU A 251 3.37 -11.55 2.60
N ASN A 252 3.32 -12.49 1.66
CA ASN A 252 4.44 -12.77 0.77
C ASN A 252 4.64 -11.54 -0.10
N ASP A 253 5.69 -10.78 0.17
CA ASP A 253 6.06 -9.61 -0.63
C ASP A 253 7.29 -9.88 -1.49
N LEU A 254 7.55 -11.16 -1.78
CA LEU A 254 8.86 -11.69 -2.12
C LEU A 254 9.79 -11.66 -0.89
N GLY A 255 9.78 -12.77 -0.15
CA GLY A 255 10.90 -13.15 0.73
C GLY A 255 12.12 -13.59 -0.08
#